data_AF-A0A2D4P5Z3-F1
#
_entry.id   AF-A0A2D4P5Z3-F1
#
_cell.length_a   1.000
_cell.length_b   1.000
_cell.length_c   1.000
_cell.angle_alpha   90.00
_cell.angle_beta   90.00
_cell.angle_gamma   90.00
#
_symmetry.space_group_name_H-M   'P 1'
#
loop_
_entity.id
_entity.type
_entity.pdbx_description
1 polymer ?
#
loop_
_entity_poly.entity_id
_entity_poly.type
_entity_poly.pdbx_seq_one_letter_code
_entity_poly.pdbx_strand_id
1 'polypeptide(L)'
;GSTCRHVLQFCRENGEVHKAFSRIAKVGFLSRGRGLLFLGFPSSGSAENFLQFGLESLLMSPTYLSLRELEGYSDNLGEYAQELQEAGQQYDPQECFLLNVTVAVGQEVPERPSPKAQVPTVRKYAKMALASSSPEKKILKKERDMETLILTPPPG
;
A
#
# COMPACT_ATOMS: atom_id res chain seq x y z
N GLY A 1 4.99 18.74 0.67
CA GLY A 1 5.28 17.82 -0.45
C GLY A 1 4.02 17.63 -1.28
N SER A 2 4.08 17.02 -2.46
CA SER A 2 2.87 16.69 -3.23
C SER A 2 2.01 15.64 -2.50
N THR A 3 0.69 15.64 -2.73
CA THR A 3 -0.26 14.70 -2.11
C THR A 3 0.17 13.24 -2.27
N CYS A 4 0.63 12.83 -3.48
CA CYS A 4 1.14 11.48 -3.71
C CYS A 4 2.34 11.13 -2.81
N ARG A 5 3.22 12.10 -2.50
CA ARG A 5 4.36 11.87 -1.60
C ARG A 5 3.90 11.64 -0.16
N HIS A 6 2.91 12.39 0.32
CA HIS A 6 2.36 12.18 1.67
C HIS A 6 1.64 10.83 1.76
N VAL A 7 0.88 10.43 0.74
CA VAL A 7 0.25 9.10 0.67
C VAL A 7 1.31 8.00 0.72
N LEU A 8 2.35 8.06 -0.12
CA LEU A 8 3.42 7.06 -0.12
C LEU A 8 4.12 6.96 1.25
N GLN A 9 4.31 8.10 1.92
CA GLN A 9 4.89 8.13 3.27
C GLN A 9 3.95 7.47 4.29
N PHE A 10 2.67 7.81 4.26
CA PHE A 10 1.66 7.23 5.15
C PHE A 10 1.53 5.71 4.97
N CYS A 11 1.52 5.22 3.73
CA CYS A 11 1.47 3.78 3.43
C CYS A 11 2.68 3.01 3.99
N ARG A 12 3.81 3.68 4.22
CA ARG A 12 5.01 3.11 4.81
C ARG A 12 5.00 3.17 6.34
N GLU A 13 4.40 4.20 6.92
CA GLU A 13 4.45 4.48 8.36
C GLU A 13 3.26 3.93 9.13
N ASN A 14 2.08 3.84 8.49
CA ASN A 14 0.89 3.25 9.09
C ASN A 14 0.96 1.72 9.01
N GLY A 15 1.12 1.05 10.16
CA GLY A 15 1.35 -0.39 10.22
C GLY A 15 0.20 -1.26 9.71
N GLU A 16 -1.06 -0.81 9.79
CA GLU A 16 -2.20 -1.57 9.26
C GLU A 16 -2.25 -1.50 7.73
N VAL A 17 -2.13 -0.28 7.19
CA VAL A 17 -2.06 -0.04 5.74
C VAL A 17 -0.85 -0.77 5.14
N HIS A 18 0.32 -0.64 5.76
CA HIS A 18 1.56 -1.24 5.29
C HIS A 18 1.46 -2.77 5.22
N LYS A 19 0.90 -3.41 6.25
CA LYS A 19 0.65 -4.87 6.26
C LYS A 19 -0.37 -5.29 5.21
N ALA A 20 -1.48 -4.55 5.08
CA ALA A 20 -2.51 -4.86 4.09
C ALA A 20 -1.92 -4.82 2.68
N PHE A 21 -1.16 -3.77 2.35
CA PHE A 21 -0.55 -3.63 1.03
C PHE A 21 0.56 -4.65 0.79
N SER A 22 1.38 -4.94 1.80
CA SER A 22 2.37 -6.02 1.73
C SER A 22 1.71 -7.36 1.43
N ARG A 23 0.57 -7.66 2.06
CA ARG A 23 -0.19 -8.89 1.82
C ARG A 23 -0.74 -8.94 0.40
N ILE A 24 -1.35 -7.86 -0.09
CA ILE A 24 -1.88 -7.80 -1.47
C ILE A 24 -0.74 -7.98 -2.47
N ALA A 25 0.38 -7.28 -2.28
CA ALA A 25 1.55 -7.38 -3.15
C ALA A 25 2.13 -8.80 -3.16
N LYS A 26 2.24 -9.45 -2.00
CA LYS A 26 2.74 -10.83 -1.90
C LYS A 26 1.81 -11.83 -2.61
N VAL A 27 0.50 -11.73 -2.39
CA VAL A 27 -0.49 -12.58 -3.08
C VAL A 27 -0.47 -12.33 -4.59
N GLY A 28 -0.38 -11.07 -5.01
CA GLY A 28 -0.26 -10.69 -6.41
C GLY A 28 0.99 -11.27 -7.06
N PHE A 29 2.14 -11.15 -6.42
CA PHE A 29 3.39 -11.71 -6.91
C PHE A 29 3.35 -13.23 -7.03
N LEU A 30 2.85 -13.93 -6.01
CA LEU A 30 2.76 -15.39 -6.02
C LEU A 30 1.80 -15.92 -7.10
N SER A 31 0.77 -15.16 -7.46
CA SER A 31 -0.23 -15.58 -8.43
C SER A 31 0.08 -15.18 -9.87
N ARG A 32 0.69 -14.01 -10.08
CA ARG A 32 0.85 -13.39 -11.42
C ARG A 32 2.31 -13.07 -11.79
N GLY A 33 3.27 -13.34 -10.90
CA GLY A 33 4.67 -12.96 -11.09
C GLY A 33 4.93 -11.48 -10.77
N ARG A 34 6.09 -10.96 -11.19
CA ARG A 34 6.53 -9.57 -10.92
C ARG A 34 5.49 -8.54 -11.35
N GLY A 35 5.38 -7.45 -10.59
CA GLY A 35 4.33 -6.46 -10.78
C GLY A 35 4.35 -5.36 -9.75
N LEU A 36 3.33 -4.50 -9.80
CA LEU A 36 3.22 -3.31 -8.95
C LEU A 36 1.81 -3.25 -8.35
N LEU A 37 1.72 -2.67 -7.15
CA LEU A 37 0.46 -2.33 -6.53
C LEU A 37 0.06 -0.91 -6.95
N PHE A 38 -1.17 -0.75 -7.42
CA PHE A 38 -1.74 0.53 -7.82
C PHE A 38 -2.78 1.00 -6.81
N LEU A 39 -2.63 2.25 -6.38
CA LEU A 39 -3.55 2.94 -5.50
C LEU A 39 -4.04 4.22 -6.17
N GLY A 40 -5.32 4.24 -6.54
CA GLY A 40 -5.93 5.37 -7.24
C GLY A 40 -6.85 6.18 -6.33
N PHE A 41 -6.84 7.50 -6.52
CA PHE A 41 -7.71 8.45 -5.83
C PHE A 41 -8.47 9.30 -6.86
N PRO A 42 -9.81 9.33 -6.83
CA PRO A 42 -10.61 10.13 -7.77
C PRO A 42 -10.49 11.65 -7.54
N SER A 43 -9.92 12.07 -6.41
CA SER A 43 -9.66 13.49 -6.11
C SER A 43 -8.62 13.65 -5.01
N SER A 44 -8.04 14.85 -4.87
CA SER A 44 -7.19 15.19 -3.72
C SER A 44 -7.90 14.98 -2.39
N GLY A 45 -9.20 15.31 -2.29
CA GLY A 45 -9.98 15.11 -1.06
C GLY A 45 -10.11 13.64 -0.66
N SER A 46 -10.25 12.73 -1.63
CA SER A 46 -10.25 11.29 -1.33
C SER A 46 -8.87 10.79 -0.84
N ALA A 47 -7.78 11.37 -1.35
CA ALA A 47 -6.43 11.07 -0.85
C ALA A 47 -6.21 11.63 0.57
N GLU A 48 -6.74 12.82 0.87
CA GLU A 48 -6.69 13.43 2.20
C GLU A 48 -7.50 12.63 3.22
N ASN A 49 -8.68 12.12 2.85
CA ASN A 49 -9.45 11.21 3.70
C ASN A 49 -8.67 9.93 4.01
N PHE A 50 -7.98 9.36 3.02
CA PHE A 50 -7.11 8.21 3.24
C PHE A 50 -5.97 8.48 4.22
N LEU A 51 -5.38 9.67 4.19
CA LEU A 51 -4.37 10.06 5.17
C LEU A 51 -4.91 10.17 6.61
N GLN A 52 -6.21 10.42 6.77
CA GLN A 52 -6.85 10.56 8.08
C GLN A 52 -7.42 9.24 8.61
N PHE A 53 -8.08 8.47 7.75
CA PHE A 53 -8.88 7.31 8.15
C PHE A 53 -8.33 5.97 7.63
N GLY A 54 -7.25 5.99 6.84
CA GLY A 54 -6.62 4.77 6.34
C GLY A 54 -7.53 3.95 5.43
N LEU A 55 -7.44 2.62 5.54
CA LEU A 55 -8.07 1.66 4.63
C LEU A 55 -9.60 1.84 4.51
N GLU A 56 -10.27 2.24 5.60
CA GLU A 56 -11.74 2.38 5.63
C GLU A 56 -12.27 3.48 4.70
N SER A 57 -11.43 4.46 4.35
CA SER A 57 -11.81 5.56 3.47
C SER A 57 -11.45 5.35 1.99
N LEU A 58 -10.89 4.19 1.65
CA LEU A 58 -10.57 3.88 0.26
C LEU A 58 -11.85 3.69 -0.56
N LEU A 59 -12.03 4.58 -1.54
CA LEU A 59 -13.12 4.49 -2.51
C LEU A 59 -12.87 3.42 -3.58
N MET A 60 -11.61 3.04 -3.79
CA MET A 60 -11.18 2.03 -4.74
C MET A 60 -10.17 1.09 -4.09
N SER A 61 -10.35 -0.22 -4.31
CA SER A 61 -9.43 -1.22 -3.78
C SER A 61 -8.06 -1.13 -4.47
N PRO A 62 -6.95 -1.28 -3.71
CA PRO A 62 -5.63 -1.39 -4.29
C PRO A 62 -5.56 -2.59 -5.25
N THR A 63 -5.00 -2.39 -6.43
CA THR A 63 -4.98 -3.40 -7.49
C THR A 63 -3.54 -3.80 -7.82
N TYR A 64 -3.24 -5.09 -7.78
CA TYR A 64 -1.96 -5.60 -8.28
C TYR A 64 -2.04 -5.72 -9.80
N LEU A 65 -1.01 -5.26 -10.52
CA LEU A 65 -0.84 -5.51 -11.96
C LEU A 65 0.52 -6.15 -12.19
N SER A 66 0.56 -7.29 -12.88
CA SER A 66 1.84 -7.86 -13.32
C SER A 66 2.48 -6.98 -14.40
N LEU A 67 3.78 -7.17 -14.62
CA LEU A 67 4.48 -6.46 -15.71
C LEU A 67 3.89 -6.77 -17.09
N ARG A 68 3.37 -7.98 -17.30
CA ARG A 68 2.69 -8.33 -18.56
C ARG A 68 1.41 -7.53 -18.75
N GLU A 69 0.65 -7.33 -17.68
CA GLU A 69 -0.61 -6.59 -17.74
C GLU A 69 -0.40 -5.10 -17.85
N LEU A 70 0.70 -4.58 -17.28
CA LEU A 70 1.10 -3.18 -17.37
C LEU A 70 1.25 -2.72 -18.83
N GLU A 71 1.71 -3.59 -19.74
CA GLU A 71 1.83 -3.29 -21.18
C GLU A 71 0.48 -2.91 -21.80
N GLY A 72 -0.62 -3.53 -21.35
CA GLY A 72 -1.98 -3.21 -21.80
C GLY A 72 -2.50 -1.83 -21.36
N TYR A 73 -1.78 -1.15 -20.46
CA TYR A 73 -2.09 0.21 -20.01
C TYR A 73 -1.12 1.26 -20.55
N SER A 74 -0.21 0.88 -21.44
CA SER A 74 0.84 1.76 -21.98
C SER A 74 0.28 3.06 -22.59
N ASP A 75 -0.82 2.98 -23.35
CA ASP A 75 -1.48 4.16 -23.95
C ASP A 75 -1.97 5.19 -22.90
N ASN A 76 -2.38 4.74 -21.71
CA ASN A 76 -2.85 5.61 -20.62
C ASN A 76 -1.71 6.11 -19.72
N LEU A 77 -0.60 5.39 -19.70
CA LEU A 77 0.54 5.65 -18.83
C LEU A 77 1.63 6.46 -19.55
N GLY A 78 1.74 6.36 -20.87
CA GLY A 78 2.78 7.00 -21.66
C GLY A 78 4.18 6.57 -21.20
N GLU A 79 5.13 7.50 -21.18
CA GLU A 79 6.52 7.28 -20.73
C GLU A 79 6.60 6.70 -19.31
N TYR A 80 5.62 7.01 -18.46
CA TYR A 80 5.55 6.48 -17.11
C TYR A 80 5.38 4.95 -17.07
N ALA A 81 4.81 4.34 -18.11
CA ALA A 81 4.73 2.89 -18.23
C ALA A 81 6.13 2.26 -18.25
N GLN A 82 7.06 2.87 -18.99
CA GLN A 82 8.43 2.38 -19.12
C GLN A 82 9.19 2.50 -17.79
N GLU A 83 9.04 3.62 -17.08
CA GLU A 83 9.64 3.78 -15.74
C GLU A 83 9.17 2.68 -14.77
N LEU A 84 7.86 2.37 -14.78
CA LEU A 84 7.30 1.31 -13.94
C LEU A 84 7.76 -0.09 -14.37
N GLN A 85 7.91 -0.34 -15.68
CA GLN A 85 8.46 -1.58 -16.21
C GLN A 85 9.89 -1.80 -15.72
N GLU A 86 10.76 -0.80 -15.88
CA GLU A 86 12.16 -0.87 -15.47
C GLU A 86 12.30 -1.09 -13.96
N ALA A 87 11.56 -0.31 -13.16
CA ALA A 87 11.53 -0.50 -11.71
C ALA A 87 11.04 -1.92 -11.34
N GLY A 88 9.99 -2.39 -12.02
CA GLY A 88 9.40 -3.71 -11.86
C GLY A 88 10.34 -4.88 -12.17
N GLN A 89 11.26 -4.69 -13.11
CA GLN A 89 12.27 -5.68 -13.45
C GLN A 89 13.41 -5.73 -12.41
N GLN A 90 13.73 -4.60 -11.79
CA GLN A 90 14.91 -4.45 -10.92
C GLN A 90 14.67 -4.78 -9.44
N TYR A 91 13.44 -4.64 -8.92
CA TYR A 91 13.19 -4.87 -7.49
C TYR A 91 13.19 -6.36 -7.11
N ASP A 92 13.44 -6.68 -5.82
CA ASP A 92 13.28 -8.04 -5.30
C ASP A 92 11.90 -8.19 -4.63
N PRO A 93 10.97 -8.97 -5.21
CA PRO A 93 9.64 -9.20 -4.67
C PRO A 93 9.59 -10.01 -3.37
N GLN A 94 10.71 -10.61 -2.94
CA GLN A 94 10.82 -11.28 -1.64
C GLN A 94 11.09 -10.30 -0.49
N GLU A 95 11.70 -9.14 -0.80
CA GLU A 95 12.11 -8.13 0.18
C GLU A 95 11.21 -6.89 0.16
N CYS A 96 10.63 -6.56 -1.00
CA CYS A 96 9.90 -5.32 -1.20
C CYS A 96 8.81 -5.42 -2.28
N PHE A 97 7.97 -4.40 -2.35
CA PHE A 97 7.00 -4.20 -3.41
C PHE A 97 7.05 -2.76 -3.92
N LEU A 98 6.54 -2.54 -5.13
CA LEU A 98 6.37 -1.21 -5.70
C LEU A 98 4.93 -0.76 -5.50
N LEU A 99 4.74 0.43 -4.94
CA LEU A 99 3.43 1.08 -4.82
C LEU A 99 3.38 2.30 -5.74
N ASN A 100 2.51 2.25 -6.74
CA ASN A 100 2.10 3.41 -7.52
C ASN A 100 0.90 4.09 -6.84
N VAL A 101 0.98 5.41 -6.71
CA VAL A 101 -0.12 6.27 -6.27
C VAL A 101 -0.49 7.22 -7.40
N THR A 102 -1.77 7.22 -7.75
CA THR A 102 -2.35 8.10 -8.77
C THR A 102 -3.47 8.93 -8.14
N VAL A 103 -3.42 10.25 -8.30
CA VAL A 103 -4.47 11.18 -7.83
C VAL A 103 -4.99 11.96 -9.02
N ALA A 104 -6.29 11.91 -9.28
CA ALA A 104 -6.91 12.76 -10.29
C ALA A 104 -6.92 14.22 -9.86
N VAL A 105 -6.53 15.11 -10.78
CA VAL A 105 -6.49 16.56 -10.62
C VAL A 105 -7.42 17.19 -11.65
N GLY A 106 -8.50 17.79 -11.18
CA GLY A 106 -9.50 18.44 -12.01
C GLY A 106 -10.71 18.85 -11.18
N GLN A 107 -11.23 20.04 -11.45
CA GLN A 107 -12.55 20.45 -10.99
C GLN A 107 -13.57 19.82 -11.94
N GLU A 108 -14.47 19.03 -11.36
CA GLU A 108 -15.69 18.54 -11.99
C GLU A 108 -15.53 17.38 -12.98
N VAL A 109 -16.24 16.29 -12.68
CA VAL A 109 -16.53 15.24 -13.65
C VAL A 109 -17.28 15.93 -14.80
N PRO A 110 -16.81 15.88 -16.05
CA PRO A 110 -17.59 16.44 -17.15
C PRO A 110 -18.98 15.78 -17.12
N GLU A 111 -20.06 16.60 -17.12
CA GLU A 111 -21.47 16.15 -17.12
C GLU A 111 -21.78 15.13 -18.23
N ARG A 112 -20.91 15.03 -19.23
CA ARG A 112 -20.94 14.01 -20.27
C ARG A 112 -19.65 13.21 -20.26
N PRO A 113 -19.71 11.87 -20.05
CA PRO A 113 -18.55 11.02 -20.21
C PRO A 113 -18.09 11.11 -21.67
N SER A 114 -17.00 11.84 -21.90
CA SER A 114 -16.36 11.92 -23.21
C SER A 114 -15.25 10.87 -23.22
N PRO A 115 -15.29 9.87 -24.12
CA PRO A 115 -14.29 8.79 -24.17
C PRO A 115 -12.85 9.27 -24.36
N LYS A 116 -12.67 10.55 -24.75
CA LYS A 116 -11.39 11.18 -25.10
C LYS A 116 -10.84 12.08 -23.99
N ALA A 117 -11.60 12.37 -22.94
CA ALA A 117 -11.16 13.26 -21.86
C ALA A 117 -10.50 12.43 -20.76
N GLN A 118 -9.19 12.22 -20.85
CA GLN A 118 -8.43 11.71 -19.72
C GLN A 118 -8.44 12.78 -18.63
N VAL A 119 -9.02 12.45 -17.47
CA VAL A 119 -8.92 13.33 -16.29
C VAL A 119 -7.43 13.51 -16.00
N PRO A 120 -6.92 14.75 -15.89
CA PRO A 120 -5.52 14.96 -15.58
C PRO A 120 -5.17 14.25 -14.27
N THR A 121 -4.00 13.62 -14.18
CA THR A 121 -3.60 12.90 -12.96
C THR A 121 -2.17 13.22 -12.56
N VAL A 122 -1.91 13.21 -11.25
CA VAL A 122 -0.56 13.23 -10.69
C VAL A 122 -0.22 11.83 -10.22
N ARG A 123 0.93 11.33 -10.65
CA ARG A 123 1.37 9.95 -10.39
C ARG A 123 2.73 9.96 -9.72
N LYS A 124 2.94 9.03 -8.78
CA LYS A 124 4.25 8.76 -8.19
C LYS A 124 4.32 7.32 -7.70
N TYR A 125 5.48 6.70 -7.78
CA TYR A 125 5.70 5.38 -7.20
C TYR A 125 6.81 5.41 -6.14
N ALA A 126 6.82 4.40 -5.27
CA ALA A 126 7.94 4.13 -4.38
C ALA A 126 8.12 2.62 -4.17
N LYS A 127 9.37 2.23 -3.87
CA LYS A 127 9.71 0.91 -3.37
C LYS A 127 9.50 0.86 -1.86
N MET A 128 8.75 -0.13 -1.38
CA MET A 128 8.40 -0.33 0.02
C MET A 128 8.86 -1.71 0.47
N ALA A 129 9.58 -1.79 1.59
CA ALA A 129 9.90 -3.08 2.21
C ALA A 129 8.59 -3.82 2.54
N LEU A 130 8.62 -5.14 2.44
CA LEU A 130 7.48 -5.95 2.91
C LEU A 130 7.38 -5.88 4.43
N ALA A 131 6.16 -5.84 4.94
CA ALA A 131 5.92 -6.00 6.36
C ALA A 131 6.50 -7.34 6.84
N SER A 132 7.19 -7.32 7.98
CA SER A 132 7.70 -8.56 8.57
C SER A 132 6.53 -9.47 8.93
N SER A 133 6.67 -10.75 8.61
CA SER A 133 5.67 -11.79 8.89
C SER A 133 5.58 -12.14 10.38
N SER A 134 6.34 -11.46 11.24
CA SER A 134 6.28 -11.66 12.69
C SER A 134 4.87 -11.30 13.16
N PRO A 135 4.12 -12.24 13.76
CA PRO A 135 2.86 -11.89 14.38
C PRO A 135 3.15 -10.76 15.37
N GLU A 136 2.36 -9.69 15.31
CA GLU A 136 2.41 -8.66 16.32
C GLU A 136 2.19 -9.35 17.66
N LYS A 137 3.26 -9.47 18.45
CA LYS A 137 3.12 -9.73 19.86
C LYS A 137 2.37 -8.51 20.38
N LYS A 138 1.05 -8.60 20.48
CA LYS A 138 0.30 -7.83 21.45
C LYS A 138 0.91 -8.24 22.78
N ILE A 139 1.95 -7.52 23.21
CA ILE A 139 2.43 -7.58 24.58
C ILE A 139 1.30 -6.94 25.37
N LEU A 140 0.26 -7.74 25.64
CA LEU A 140 -0.52 -7.55 26.84
C LEU A 140 0.53 -7.52 27.95
N LYS A 141 0.73 -6.36 28.58
CA LYS A 141 1.43 -6.27 29.85
C LYS A 141 0.64 -7.13 30.83
N LYS A 142 0.88 -8.44 30.79
CA LYS A 142 0.38 -9.39 31.78
C LYS A 142 1.28 -9.18 32.98
N GLU A 143 0.76 -8.36 33.89
CA GLU A 143 0.99 -8.39 35.33
C GLU A 143 1.77 -9.64 35.75
N ARG A 144 3.08 -9.46 35.95
CA ARG A 144 3.92 -10.45 36.64
C ARG A 144 4.15 -9.92 38.04
N ASP A 145 3.08 -9.98 38.82
CA ASP A 145 3.18 -10.14 40.27
C ASP A 145 2.49 -11.47 40.59
N MET A 146 3.18 -12.57 40.27
CA MET A 146 2.91 -13.83 40.93
C MET A 146 4.05 -14.06 41.89
N GLU A 147 3.93 -13.48 43.09
CA GLU A 147 4.71 -13.88 44.25
C GLU A 147 4.52 -15.40 44.45
N THR A 148 5.60 -16.14 44.25
CA THR A 148 5.63 -17.56 44.61
C THR A 148 5.86 -17.65 46.11
N LEU A 149 4.79 -17.92 46.88
CA LEU A 149 4.88 -18.27 48.29
C LEU A 149 5.55 -19.65 48.44
N ILE A 150 6.79 -19.66 48.93
CA ILE A 150 7.46 -20.89 49.34
C ILE A 150 6.97 -21.24 50.76
N LEU A 151 6.17 -22.29 50.87
CA LEU A 151 5.85 -22.90 52.15
C LEU A 151 7.01 -23.82 52.55
N THR A 152 7.84 -23.37 53.49
CA THR A 152 8.77 -24.25 54.20
C THR A 152 7.98 -25.09 55.21
N PRO A 153 8.12 -26.42 55.23
CA PRO A 153 7.47 -27.25 56.23
C PRO A 153 8.12 -27.04 57.61
N PRO A 154 7.35 -27.09 58.72
CA PRO A 154 7.89 -26.92 60.05
C PRO A 154 8.74 -28.15 60.47
N PRO A 155 9.83 -27.94 61.24
CA PRO A 155 10.57 -29.04 61.86
C PRO A 155 9.72 -29.69 62.97
N GLY A 156 9.98 -30.98 63.21
CA GLY A 156 9.16 -31.90 64.02
C GLY A 156 8.99 -31.55 65.49
#